data_AF-A0A537VTM2-F1
#
_entry.id   AF-A0A537VTM2-F1
#
_cell.length_a   1.000
_cell.length_b   1.000
_cell.length_c   1.000
_cell.angle_alpha   90.00
_cell.angle_beta   90.00
_cell.angle_gamma   90.00
#
_symmetry.space_group_name_H-M   'P 1'
#
loop_
_entity.id
_entity.type
_entity.pdbx_description
1 polymer ?
#
loop_
_entity_poly.entity_id
_entity_poly.type
_entity_poly.pdbx_seq_one_letter_code
_entity_poly.pdbx_strand_id
1 'polypeptide(L)'
;MPAIEDRLKLAGLIDRCASVRASGMSTLEVDEDPKGAIAAIVAEARKAVELEHAEVICLGCAGMAGLEEAITSELHVPVIDGVGAAVRLAEALVGLGLSTSKVSTYAKPDPKRISAWPLSVALSRPSGSAATVAAAGANATRA
;
A
#
# COMPACT_ATOMS: atom_id res chain seq x y z
N MET A 1 11.54 -9.06 7.30
CA MET A 1 10.66 -9.30 6.12
C MET A 1 11.27 -8.68 4.87
N PRO A 2 11.63 -9.47 3.84
CA PRO A 2 12.40 -8.96 2.69
C PRO A 2 11.75 -7.77 1.97
N ALA A 3 10.44 -7.83 1.72
CA ALA A 3 9.75 -6.77 1.00
C ALA A 3 9.85 -5.39 1.69
N ILE A 4 9.69 -5.35 3.02
CA ILE A 4 9.78 -4.11 3.80
C ILE A 4 11.24 -3.64 3.91
N GLU A 5 12.17 -4.55 4.20
CA GLU A 5 13.60 -4.25 4.28
C GLU A 5 14.12 -3.66 2.95
N ASP A 6 13.70 -4.21 1.82
CA ASP A 6 14.09 -3.70 0.51
C ASP A 6 13.52 -2.31 0.23
N ARG A 7 12.29 -2.01 0.70
CA ARG A 7 11.74 -0.63 0.61
C ARG A 7 12.52 0.35 1.48
N LEU A 8 12.93 -0.05 2.69
CA LEU A 8 13.76 0.79 3.56
C LEU A 8 15.14 1.05 2.97
N LYS A 9 15.76 0.04 2.33
CA LYS A 9 17.02 0.20 1.58
C LYS A 9 16.85 1.19 0.43
N LEU A 10 15.82 1.01 -0.40
CA LEU A 10 15.55 1.92 -1.53
C LEU A 10 15.23 3.36 -1.09
N ALA A 11 14.62 3.53 0.09
CA ALA A 11 14.34 4.84 0.67
C ALA A 11 15.55 5.47 1.39
N GLY A 12 16.67 4.75 1.54
CA GLY A 12 17.85 5.23 2.28
C GLY A 12 17.63 5.31 3.79
N LEU A 13 16.72 4.50 4.34
CA LEU A 13 16.34 4.52 5.76
C LEU A 13 16.79 3.27 6.54
N ILE A 14 17.37 2.28 5.87
CA ILE A 14 17.71 0.98 6.48
C ILE A 14 18.76 1.10 7.60
N ASP A 15 19.70 2.03 7.49
CA ASP A 15 20.82 2.16 8.43
C ASP A 15 20.37 2.53 9.86
N ARG A 16 19.15 3.05 10.01
CA ARG A 16 18.52 3.35 11.31
C ARG A 16 17.40 2.38 11.69
N CYS A 17 17.20 1.32 10.91
CA CYS A 17 16.22 0.29 11.21
C CYS A 17 16.90 -0.85 11.96
N ALA A 18 16.63 -0.96 13.27
CA ALA A 18 17.18 -2.04 14.10
C ALA A 18 16.75 -3.43 13.59
N SER A 19 15.47 -3.57 13.25
CA SER A 19 14.91 -4.81 12.68
C SER A 19 13.55 -4.61 12.02
N VAL A 20 13.14 -5.62 11.24
CA VAL A 20 11.78 -5.73 10.69
C VAL A 20 11.18 -7.06 11.14
N ARG A 21 10.18 -6.99 12.03
CA ARG A 21 9.53 -8.16 12.63
C ARG A 21 8.11 -8.34 12.10
N ALA A 22 7.71 -9.60 11.98
CA ALA A 22 6.34 -9.98 11.63
C ALA A 22 5.64 -10.51 12.88
N SER A 23 4.44 -9.99 13.16
CA SER A 23 3.61 -10.46 14.29
C SER A 23 3.10 -11.90 14.10
N GLY A 24 3.24 -12.47 12.90
CA GLY A 24 2.77 -13.81 12.55
C GLY A 24 1.30 -13.88 12.14
N MET A 25 0.59 -12.74 12.14
CA MET A 25 -0.80 -12.66 11.72
C MET A 25 -0.96 -12.09 10.32
N SER A 26 -1.96 -12.59 9.61
CA SER A 26 -2.51 -11.99 8.40
C SER A 26 -3.30 -10.72 8.72
N THR A 27 -3.54 -9.91 7.69
CA THR A 27 -4.34 -8.69 7.83
C THR A 27 -5.79 -8.98 8.23
N LEU A 28 -6.35 -10.10 7.78
CA LEU A 28 -7.72 -10.50 8.15
C LEU A 28 -7.80 -10.89 9.63
N GLU A 29 -6.82 -11.62 10.14
CA GLU A 29 -6.77 -12.02 11.56
C GLU A 29 -6.66 -10.81 12.50
N VAL A 30 -5.98 -9.74 12.06
CA VAL A 30 -5.90 -8.48 12.81
C VAL A 30 -7.28 -7.84 12.97
N ASP A 31 -8.11 -7.87 11.92
CA ASP A 31 -9.47 -7.30 11.95
C ASP A 31 -10.43 -8.18 12.77
N GLU A 32 -10.27 -9.51 12.70
CA GLU A 32 -11.13 -10.47 13.40
C GLU A 32 -10.86 -10.57 14.91
N ASP A 33 -9.59 -10.47 15.35
CA ASP A 33 -9.19 -10.46 16.76
C ASP A 33 -8.19 -9.32 17.08
N PRO A 34 -8.70 -8.08 17.28
CA PRO A 34 -7.84 -6.95 17.62
C PRO A 34 -7.05 -7.13 18.92
N LYS A 35 -7.56 -7.90 19.89
CA LYS A 35 -6.88 -8.10 21.18
C LYS A 35 -5.71 -9.07 21.04
N GLY A 36 -5.94 -10.20 20.38
CA GLY A 36 -4.87 -11.12 19.98
C GLY A 36 -3.83 -10.41 19.13
N ALA A 37 -4.28 -9.48 18.28
CA ALA A 37 -3.38 -8.73 17.44
C ALA A 37 -2.44 -7.80 18.21
N ILE A 38 -2.98 -7.00 19.13
CA ILE A 38 -2.18 -6.17 20.02
C ILE A 38 -1.16 -7.03 20.79
N ALA A 39 -1.59 -8.17 21.35
CA ALA A 39 -0.71 -9.04 22.11
C ALA A 39 0.46 -9.58 21.26
N ALA A 40 0.18 -10.04 20.04
CA ALA A 40 1.20 -10.54 19.12
C ALA A 40 2.17 -9.43 18.66
N ILE A 41 1.65 -8.24 18.38
CA ILE A 41 2.47 -7.08 18.00
C ILE A 41 3.36 -6.64 19.17
N VAL A 42 2.81 -6.52 20.38
CA VAL A 42 3.57 -6.15 21.59
C VAL A 42 4.67 -7.18 21.87
N ALA A 43 4.39 -8.48 21.69
CA ALA A 43 5.39 -9.52 21.90
C ALA A 43 6.60 -9.38 20.97
N GLU A 44 6.40 -9.07 19.69
CA GLU A 44 7.50 -8.84 18.74
C GLU A 44 8.18 -7.48 18.93
N ALA A 45 7.41 -6.43 19.21
CA ALA A 45 7.96 -5.10 19.46
C ALA A 45 8.81 -5.08 20.73
N ARG A 46 8.43 -5.83 21.79
CA ARG A 46 9.26 -6.01 22.99
C ARG A 46 10.63 -6.61 22.66
N LYS A 47 10.67 -7.62 21.79
CA LYS A 47 11.93 -8.22 21.33
C LYS A 47 12.78 -7.20 20.56
N ALA A 48 12.17 -6.35 19.73
CA ALA A 48 12.90 -5.29 19.04
C ALA A 48 13.55 -4.29 20.02
N VAL A 49 12.83 -3.91 21.08
CA VAL A 49 13.35 -3.00 22.10
C VAL A 49 14.47 -3.68 22.92
N GLU A 50 14.20 -4.87 23.45
CA GLU A 50 15.10 -5.52 24.43
C GLU A 50 16.34 -6.16 23.79
N LEU A 51 16.21 -6.74 22.59
CA LEU A 51 17.28 -7.51 21.95
C LEU A 51 18.04 -6.74 20.86
N GLU A 52 17.36 -5.78 20.22
CA GLU A 52 17.88 -5.06 19.04
C GLU A 52 18.01 -3.56 19.30
N HIS A 53 17.71 -3.11 20.53
CA HIS A 53 17.83 -1.73 20.97
C HIS A 53 17.00 -0.75 20.15
N ALA A 54 15.83 -1.17 19.66
CA ALA A 54 14.89 -0.26 19.04
C ALA A 54 14.34 0.73 20.08
N GLU A 55 14.45 2.03 19.80
CA GLU A 55 13.94 3.09 20.68
C GLU A 55 12.57 3.64 20.21
N VAL A 56 12.10 3.20 19.04
CA VAL A 56 10.83 3.59 18.41
C VAL A 56 10.28 2.39 17.64
N ILE A 57 8.96 2.21 17.64
CA ILE A 57 8.26 1.17 16.88
C ILE A 57 7.46 1.81 15.75
N CYS A 58 7.61 1.32 14.52
CA CYS A 58 6.78 1.70 13.38
C CYS A 58 5.80 0.58 13.04
N LEU A 59 4.51 0.89 12.94
CA LEU A 59 3.50 -0.08 12.53
C LEU A 59 3.64 -0.41 11.03
N GLY A 60 3.80 -1.69 10.73
CA GLY A 60 4.14 -2.17 9.38
C GLY A 60 2.96 -2.36 8.43
N CYS A 61 1.72 -2.16 8.89
CA CYS A 61 0.51 -2.37 8.10
C CYS A 61 -0.51 -1.26 8.37
N ALA A 62 -1.17 -0.78 7.32
CA ALA A 62 -2.19 0.26 7.43
C ALA A 62 -3.41 -0.18 8.26
N GLY A 63 -3.71 -1.49 8.30
CA GLY A 63 -4.77 -2.05 9.15
C GLY A 63 -4.47 -2.01 10.65
N MET A 64 -3.26 -1.60 11.05
CA MET A 64 -2.88 -1.45 12.46
C MET A 64 -3.04 -0.01 12.97
N ALA A 65 -3.56 0.91 12.15
CA ALA A 65 -3.80 2.29 12.57
C ALA A 65 -4.76 2.35 13.77
N GLY A 66 -4.42 3.15 14.79
CA GLY A 66 -5.18 3.26 16.04
C GLY A 66 -4.69 2.35 17.18
N LEU A 67 -3.68 1.49 16.95
CA LEU A 67 -3.11 0.62 17.98
C LEU A 67 -1.94 1.25 18.77
N GLU A 68 -1.54 2.48 18.43
CA GLU A 68 -0.34 3.13 18.95
C GLU A 68 -0.38 3.31 20.47
N GLU A 69 -1.51 3.77 21.01
CA GLU A 69 -1.66 4.06 22.44
C GLU A 69 -1.58 2.77 23.28
N ALA A 70 -2.21 1.69 22.79
CA ALA A 70 -2.17 0.38 23.45
C ALA A 70 -0.74 -0.18 23.50
N ILE A 71 0.00 -0.09 22.39
CA ILE A 71 1.37 -0.61 22.31
C ILE A 71 2.34 0.29 23.09
N THR A 72 2.17 1.61 23.02
CA THR A 72 3.01 2.60 23.74
C THR A 72 2.89 2.40 25.24
N SER A 73 1.68 2.15 25.75
CA SER A 73 1.43 1.91 27.18
C SER A 73 2.16 0.66 27.71
N GLU A 74 2.36 -0.35 26.86
CA GLU A 74 3.02 -1.61 27.23
C GLU A 74 4.55 -1.56 27.13
N LEU A 75 5.08 -0.78 26.19
CA LEU A 75 6.51 -0.77 25.84
C LEU A 75 7.25 0.50 26.27
N HIS A 76 6.53 1.58 26.58
CA HIS A 76 7.10 2.86 27.01
C HIS A 76 8.08 3.50 26.00
N VAL A 77 7.97 3.12 24.73
CA VAL A 77 8.68 3.73 23.59
C VAL A 77 7.66 4.33 22.62
N PRO A 78 8.01 5.39 21.86
CA PRO A 78 7.12 5.96 20.87
C PRO A 78 6.71 4.92 19.81
N VAL A 79 5.43 4.89 19.49
CA VAL A 79 4.87 4.08 18.39
C VAL A 79 4.36 5.01 17.30
N ILE A 80 4.77 4.76 16.06
CA ILE A 80 4.42 5.55 14.88
C ILE A 80 3.50 4.74 13.98
N ASP A 81 2.28 5.24 13.78
CA ASP A 81 1.44 4.87 12.64
C ASP A 81 1.91 5.57 11.36
N GLY A 82 2.22 4.77 10.34
CA GLY A 82 2.63 5.26 9.04
C GLY A 82 1.53 6.04 8.30
N VAL A 83 0.25 5.75 8.55
CA VAL A 83 -0.86 6.46 7.90
C VAL A 83 -0.94 7.90 8.42
N GLY A 84 -1.08 8.07 9.74
CA GLY A 84 -1.08 9.40 10.38
C GLY A 84 0.19 10.20 10.06
N ALA A 85 1.36 9.56 10.13
CA ALA A 85 2.63 10.20 9.82
C ALA A 85 2.70 10.67 8.35
N ALA A 86 2.24 9.86 7.39
CA ALA A 86 2.26 10.21 5.97
C ALA A 86 1.34 11.39 5.65
N VAL A 87 0.16 11.47 6.27
CA VAL A 87 -0.75 12.62 6.10
C VAL A 87 -0.07 13.90 6.54
N ARG A 88 0.54 13.92 7.73
CA ARG A 88 1.23 15.12 8.24
C ARG A 88 2.45 15.49 7.41
N LEU A 89 3.19 14.52 6.89
CA LEU A 89 4.29 14.78 5.96
C LEU A 89 3.79 15.44 4.67
N ALA A 90 2.68 14.94 4.10
CA ALA A 90 2.10 15.51 2.89
C ALA A 90 1.62 16.96 3.12
N GLU A 91 0.91 17.21 4.22
CA GLU A 91 0.48 18.56 4.62
C GLU A 91 1.66 19.51 4.77
N ALA A 92 2.73 19.08 5.44
CA ALA A 92 3.93 19.89 5.63
C ALA A 92 4.60 20.25 4.29
N LEU A 93 4.73 19.29 3.37
CA LEU A 93 5.31 19.54 2.05
C LEU A 93 4.47 20.53 1.24
N VAL A 94 3.15 20.37 1.24
CA VAL A 94 2.20 21.29 0.56
C VAL A 94 2.27 22.68 1.20
N GLY A 95 2.28 22.78 2.52
CA GLY A 95 2.37 24.04 3.25
C GLY A 95 3.67 24.81 2.98
N LEU A 96 4.76 24.09 2.68
CA LEU A 96 6.04 24.67 2.26
C LEU A 96 6.12 24.99 0.76
N GLY A 97 5.08 24.69 -0.03
CA GLY A 97 5.11 24.84 -1.48
C GLY A 97 6.05 23.87 -2.20
N LEU A 98 6.42 22.76 -1.55
CA LEU A 98 7.32 21.75 -2.09
C LEU A 98 6.55 20.68 -2.86
N SER A 99 7.19 20.13 -3.90
CA SER A 99 6.64 19.03 -4.70
C SER A 99 7.76 18.12 -5.22
N THR A 100 7.40 16.95 -5.75
CA THR A 100 8.36 15.99 -6.30
C THR A 100 9.15 16.61 -7.45
N SER A 101 10.49 16.63 -7.34
CA SER A 101 11.39 17.11 -8.39
C SER A 101 11.16 16.40 -9.72
N LYS A 102 11.11 17.16 -10.82
CA LYS A 102 10.90 16.67 -12.19
C LYS A 102 12.14 16.75 -13.08
N VAL A 103 13.31 16.98 -12.49
CA VAL A 103 14.57 17.18 -13.22
C VAL A 103 15.16 15.87 -13.78
N SER A 104 14.95 14.73 -13.11
CA SER A 104 15.56 13.45 -13.50
C SER A 104 14.65 12.26 -13.17
N THR A 105 14.93 11.48 -12.11
CA THR A 105 14.29 10.19 -11.78
C THR A 105 12.76 10.20 -11.83
N TYR A 106 12.12 11.30 -11.42
CA TYR A 106 10.65 11.43 -11.39
C TYR A 106 10.11 12.40 -12.45
N ALA A 107 10.89 12.72 -13.49
CA ALA A 107 10.45 13.48 -14.64
C ALA A 107 9.18 12.87 -15.27
N LYS A 108 8.43 13.68 -16.00
CA LYS A 108 7.24 13.17 -16.69
C LYS A 108 7.67 12.06 -17.66
N PRO A 109 6.99 10.90 -17.68
CA PRO A 109 7.31 9.85 -18.63
C PRO A 109 7.19 10.35 -20.07
N ASP A 110 8.10 9.90 -20.94
CA ASP A 110 8.04 10.23 -22.36
C ASP A 110 6.70 9.78 -22.97
N PRO A 111 6.07 10.61 -23.82
CA PRO A 111 4.84 10.23 -24.49
C PRO A 111 5.05 8.96 -25.32
N LYS A 112 4.34 7.89 -24.96
CA LYS A 112 4.27 6.66 -25.74
C LYS A 112 2.84 6.13 -25.75
N ARG A 113 2.50 5.35 -26.77
CA ARG A 113 1.21 4.66 -26.80
C ARG A 113 1.18 3.65 -25.65
N ILE A 114 0.27 3.84 -24.71
CA ILE A 114 -0.02 2.88 -23.65
C ILE A 114 -1.34 2.21 -24.00
N SER A 115 -1.29 0.98 -24.51
CA SER A 115 -2.45 0.29 -25.09
C SER A 115 -3.39 -0.32 -24.05
N ALA A 116 -2.89 -0.64 -22.85
CA ALA A 116 -3.64 -1.38 -21.82
C ALA A 116 -3.90 -0.55 -20.55
N TRP A 117 -3.69 0.76 -20.59
CA TRP A 117 -3.88 1.64 -19.43
C TRP A 117 -4.40 3.03 -19.85
N PRO A 118 -5.37 3.61 -19.12
CA PRO A 118 -6.01 3.09 -17.92
C PRO A 118 -6.86 1.84 -18.19
N LEU A 119 -6.79 0.86 -17.28
CA LEU A 119 -7.45 -0.44 -17.45
C LEU A 119 -8.97 -0.28 -17.59
N SER A 120 -9.57 0.71 -16.93
CA SER A 120 -10.99 1.03 -17.07
C SER A 120 -11.38 1.27 -18.53
N VAL A 121 -10.56 1.99 -19.29
CA VAL A 121 -10.79 2.27 -20.71
C VAL A 121 -10.44 1.05 -21.56
N ALA A 122 -9.33 0.37 -21.27
CA ALA A 122 -8.87 -0.79 -22.04
C ALA A 122 -9.80 -2.02 -21.91
N LEU A 123 -10.46 -2.18 -20.75
CA LEU A 123 -11.38 -3.28 -20.45
C LEU A 123 -12.86 -2.93 -20.66
N SER A 124 -13.17 -1.68 -21.01
CA SER A 124 -14.52 -1.28 -21.42
C SER A 124 -14.88 -2.02 -22.72
N ARG A 125 -15.40 -3.23 -22.61
CA ARG A 125 -16.05 -3.94 -23.72
C ARG A 125 -17.21 -3.07 -24.21
N PRO A 126 -17.41 -2.87 -25.52
CA PRO A 126 -18.69 -2.35 -25.99
C PRO A 126 -19.79 -3.30 -25.53
N SER A 127 -20.67 -2.82 -24.66
CA SER A 127 -21.90 -3.51 -24.30
C SER A 127 -22.82 -3.51 -25.53
N GLY A 128 -22.83 -4.61 -26.28
CA GLY A 128 -23.82 -4.85 -27.33
C GLY A 128 -23.23 -5.32 -28.66
N SER A 129 -23.13 -6.63 -28.82
CA SER A 129 -23.57 -7.23 -30.08
C SER A 129 -24.77 -8.09 -29.72
N ALA A 130 -25.96 -7.51 -29.86
CA ALA A 130 -27.15 -8.30 -30.07
C ALA A 130 -26.90 -9.05 -31.38
N ALA A 131 -26.85 -10.38 -31.32
CA ALA A 131 -26.84 -11.22 -32.49
C ALA A 131 -28.13 -10.93 -33.29
N THR A 132 -28.02 -10.13 -34.34
CA THR A 132 -29.09 -10.01 -35.33
C THR A 132 -29.07 -11.29 -36.16
N VAL A 133 -29.88 -12.27 -35.76
CA VAL A 133 -30.30 -13.34 -36.66
C VAL A 133 -31.29 -12.69 -37.64
N ALA A 134 -30.77 -12.11 -38.71
CA ALA A 134 -31.57 -11.61 -39.82
C ALA A 134 -31.97 -12.81 -40.69
N ALA A 135 -33.24 -13.19 -40.58
CA ALA A 135 -33.92 -14.01 -41.56
C ALA A 135 -34.01 -13.26 -42.90
N ALA A 136 -33.60 -13.91 -43.99
CA ALA A 136 -33.95 -13.49 -45.34
C ALA A 136 -34.22 -14.76 -46.18
N GLY A 137 -35.50 -15.09 -46.30
CA GLY A 137 -36.00 -16.00 -47.33
C GLY A 137 -36.25 -15.21 -48.63
N ALA A 138 -36.07 -15.91 -49.77
CA ALA A 138 -36.56 -15.64 -51.13
C ALA A 138 -36.22 -14.27 -51.77
N ASN A 139 -35.80 -14.15 -53.03
CA ASN A 139 -36.36 -14.78 -54.22
C ASN A 139 -35.51 -14.44 -55.48
N ALA A 140 -35.70 -15.23 -56.53
CA ALA A 140 -35.69 -14.85 -57.96
C ALA A 140 -34.36 -14.55 -58.68
N THR A 141 -33.72 -15.59 -59.23
CA THR A 141 -33.03 -15.51 -60.53
C THR A 141 -34.06 -15.54 -61.67
N ARG A 142 -34.19 -14.41 -62.38
CA ARG A 142 -34.77 -14.35 -63.73
C ARG A 142 -33.69 -14.73 -64.75
N ALA A 143 -34.06 -15.59 -65.70
CA ALA A 143 -33.57 -15.55 -67.07
C ALA A 143 -34.38 -14.51 -67.86
#